data_AF-A0A7Y5FST4-F1
#
_entry.id   AF-A0A7Y5FST4-F1
#
_cell.length_a   1.000
_cell.length_b   1.000
_cell.length_c   1.000
_cell.angle_alpha   90.00
_cell.angle_beta   90.00
_cell.angle_gamma   90.00
#
_symmetry.space_group_name_H-M   'P 1'
#
loop_
_entity.id
_entity.type
_entity.pdbx_description
1 polymer ?
#
loop_
_entity_poly.entity_id
_entity_poly.type
_entity_poly.pdbx_seq_one_letter_code
_entity_poly.pdbx_strand_id
1 'polypeptide(L)'
;MTNCQKYETLLIDKLFGDIDTRQEKQLEAHLASCPACRAMLAEFREVRESLGKPQRPDMPAHFWEGYWERLIKRMDHEPPPSPSLWERLLSFMPAKGTPILQIASAAAVLVLGIFIGRTFFQDSPQVTATDATPPDAAEVQQVAARSEQLLERSKILLIGIVNEDLSAASAQDLKHQQQTSRTLLTEARDLRATLQQSPDRRLVQLLDQLEVVLLQIANLEAEHDLASIELVRNGINREGLLLKINLEELARQSQAPPAPRDHQKKML
;
A
#
# COMPACT_ATOMS: atom_id res chain seq x y z
N MET A 1 26.96 25.72 -4.77
CA MET A 1 26.95 24.24 -4.66
C MET A 1 25.55 23.64 -4.45
N THR A 2 24.51 24.43 -4.16
CA THR A 2 23.13 23.94 -3.91
C THR A 2 22.18 23.95 -5.13
N ASN A 3 22.68 24.26 -6.33
CA ASN A 3 21.84 24.41 -7.53
C ASN A 3 22.05 23.28 -8.56
N CYS A 4 22.97 22.34 -8.34
CA CYS A 4 23.30 21.28 -9.30
C CYS A 4 22.26 20.15 -9.33
N GLN A 5 21.60 19.86 -8.21
CA GLN A 5 20.67 18.74 -8.06
C GLN A 5 19.48 18.82 -9.03
N LYS A 6 19.00 20.03 -9.33
CA LYS A 6 17.93 20.26 -10.31
C LYS A 6 18.35 19.90 -11.75
N TYR A 7 19.63 20.06 -12.07
CA TYR A 7 20.16 19.79 -13.41
C TYR A 7 20.57 18.33 -13.60
N GLU A 8 20.68 17.55 -12.53
CA GLU A 8 20.97 16.11 -12.59
C GLU A 8 19.88 15.35 -13.36
N THR A 9 18.60 15.63 -13.09
CA THR A 9 17.49 15.06 -13.87
C THR A 9 17.56 15.47 -15.34
N LEU A 10 17.84 16.75 -15.63
CA LEU A 10 17.96 17.23 -17.00
C LEU A 10 19.15 16.61 -17.76
N LEU A 11 20.22 16.24 -17.06
CA LEU A 11 21.35 15.52 -17.64
C LEU A 11 20.94 14.12 -18.10
N ILE A 12 20.12 13.43 -17.30
CA ILE A 12 19.57 12.10 -17.60
C ILE A 12 18.59 12.21 -18.79
N ASP A 13 17.66 13.16 -18.75
CA ASP A 13 16.69 13.39 -19.83
C ASP A 13 17.41 13.66 -21.17
N LYS A 14 18.48 14.47 -21.15
CA LYS A 14 19.33 14.71 -22.34
C LYS A 14 20.06 13.46 -22.82
N LEU A 15 20.37 12.51 -21.93
CA LEU A 15 21.05 11.26 -22.29
C LEU A 15 20.12 10.29 -23.05
N PHE A 16 18.85 10.24 -22.64
CA PHE A 16 17.81 9.38 -23.22
C PHE A 16 17.03 10.02 -24.37
N GLY A 17 17.16 11.33 -24.57
CA GLY A 17 16.49 12.07 -25.64
C GLY A 17 15.12 12.63 -25.25
N ASP A 18 14.79 12.60 -23.96
CA ASP A 18 13.51 13.03 -23.38
C ASP A 18 13.58 14.50 -22.87
N ILE A 19 14.36 15.35 -23.54
CA ILE A 19 14.56 16.76 -23.16
C ILE A 19 13.89 17.72 -24.16
N ASP A 20 13.19 18.72 -23.65
CA ASP A 20 12.61 19.78 -24.48
C ASP A 20 13.61 20.92 -24.79
N THR A 21 13.31 21.72 -25.82
CA THR A 21 14.19 22.82 -26.27
C THR A 21 14.44 23.92 -25.23
N ARG A 22 13.56 24.07 -24.23
CA ARG A 22 13.69 25.06 -23.16
C ARG A 22 14.57 24.53 -22.04
N GLN A 23 14.38 23.29 -21.65
CA GLN A 23 15.21 22.55 -20.70
C GLN A 23 16.64 22.43 -21.21
N GLU A 24 16.81 22.18 -22.52
CA GLU A 24 18.13 22.11 -23.14
C GLU A 24 18.89 23.43 -23.00
N LYS A 25 18.27 24.56 -23.31
CA LYS A 25 18.90 25.89 -23.14
C LYS A 25 19.26 26.18 -21.69
N GLN A 26 18.40 25.78 -20.75
CA GLN A 26 18.68 25.96 -19.31
C GLN A 26 19.86 25.11 -18.85
N LEU A 27 19.94 23.87 -19.33
CA LEU A 27 21.03 22.96 -19.04
C LEU A 27 22.35 23.45 -19.64
N GLU A 28 22.34 23.95 -20.88
CA GLU A 28 23.53 24.51 -21.53
C GLU A 28 24.08 25.74 -20.80
N ALA A 29 23.20 26.65 -20.38
CA ALA A 29 23.58 27.80 -19.57
C ALA A 29 24.23 27.37 -18.24
N HIS A 30 23.71 26.31 -17.61
CA HIS A 30 24.29 25.77 -16.38
C HIS A 30 25.66 25.13 -16.64
N LEU A 31 25.78 24.30 -17.68
CA LEU A 31 27.02 23.62 -18.08
C LEU A 31 28.15 24.60 -18.43
N ALA A 32 27.83 25.79 -18.95
CA ALA A 32 28.82 26.84 -19.19
C ALA A 32 29.49 27.33 -17.90
N SER A 33 28.78 27.30 -16.78
CA SER A 33 29.23 27.84 -15.48
C SER A 33 29.70 26.77 -14.48
N CYS A 34 29.26 25.52 -14.62
CA CYS A 34 29.47 24.48 -13.62
C CYS A 34 30.42 23.36 -14.12
N PRO A 35 31.67 23.26 -13.64
CA PRO A 35 32.58 22.19 -14.03
C PRO A 35 32.15 20.80 -13.53
N ALA A 36 31.49 20.71 -12.36
CA ALA A 36 31.03 19.43 -11.81
C ALA A 36 29.96 18.76 -12.68
N CYS A 37 28.96 19.52 -13.15
CA CYS A 37 27.94 18.98 -14.05
C CYS A 37 28.50 18.63 -15.43
N ARG A 38 29.56 19.30 -15.89
CA ARG A 38 30.29 18.91 -17.11
C ARG A 38 31.00 17.57 -16.95
N ALA A 39 31.65 17.34 -15.81
CA ALA A 39 32.30 16.06 -15.51
C ALA A 39 31.27 14.92 -15.45
N MET A 40 30.18 15.11 -14.71
CA MET A 40 29.08 14.14 -14.60
C MET A 40 28.47 13.78 -15.97
N LEU A 41 28.25 14.77 -16.84
CA LEU A 41 27.77 14.52 -18.20
C LEU A 41 28.75 13.70 -19.04
N ALA A 42 30.06 13.89 -18.85
CA ALA A 42 31.08 13.13 -19.53
C ALA A 42 31.09 11.66 -19.08
N GLU A 43 31.01 11.42 -17.76
CA GLU A 43 30.91 10.07 -17.18
C GLU A 43 29.68 9.31 -17.71
N PHE A 44 28.50 9.95 -17.75
CA PHE A 44 27.29 9.32 -18.29
C PHE A 44 27.39 8.99 -19.77
N ARG A 45 28.08 9.82 -20.57
CA ARG A 45 28.32 9.52 -21.99
C ARG A 45 29.26 8.34 -22.16
N GLU A 46 30.31 8.26 -21.37
CA GLU A 46 31.26 7.14 -21.38
C GLU A 46 30.57 5.81 -21.03
N VAL A 47 29.73 5.81 -19.99
CA VAL A 47 28.91 4.63 -19.63
C VAL A 47 27.95 4.24 -20.76
N ARG A 48 27.30 5.22 -21.41
CA ARG A 48 26.41 4.92 -22.55
C ARG A 48 27.16 4.34 -23.74
N GLU A 49 28.36 4.84 -24.01
CA GLU A 49 29.22 4.32 -25.08
C GLU A 49 29.71 2.90 -24.78
N SER A 50 30.02 2.59 -23.51
CA SER A 50 30.46 1.26 -23.10
C SER A 50 29.35 0.20 -23.11
N LEU A 51 28.11 0.61 -22.85
CA LEU A 51 26.93 -0.26 -22.98
C LEU A 51 26.67 -0.70 -24.44
N GLY A 52 27.22 0.03 -25.42
CA GLY A 52 27.04 -0.25 -26.84
C GLY A 52 25.59 -0.08 -27.31
N LYS A 53 25.36 -0.16 -28.63
CA LYS A 53 24.00 -0.23 -29.15
C LYS A 53 23.45 -1.63 -28.87
N PRO A 54 22.28 -1.78 -28.23
CA PRO A 54 21.64 -3.09 -28.15
C PRO A 54 21.35 -3.56 -29.58
N GLN A 55 22.06 -4.59 -30.02
CA GLN A 55 21.76 -5.32 -31.24
C GLN A 55 20.50 -6.13 -30.98
N ARG A 56 19.34 -5.47 -30.96
CA ARG A 56 18.07 -6.19 -30.97
C ARG A 56 17.99 -6.87 -32.34
N PRO A 57 17.94 -8.21 -32.41
CA PRO A 57 17.73 -8.87 -33.69
C PRO A 57 16.44 -8.32 -34.29
N ASP A 58 16.53 -7.77 -35.49
CA ASP A 58 15.32 -7.36 -36.21
C ASP A 58 14.55 -8.64 -36.54
N MET A 59 13.42 -8.80 -35.87
CA MET A 59 12.65 -10.02 -35.95
C MET A 59 11.82 -9.96 -37.23
N PRO A 60 11.92 -10.96 -38.12
CA PRO A 60 11.29 -10.88 -39.43
C PRO A 60 9.76 -10.76 -39.28
N ALA A 61 9.11 -10.06 -40.22
CA ALA A 61 7.68 -9.72 -40.13
C ALA A 61 6.77 -10.95 -39.86
N HIS A 62 7.12 -12.12 -40.42
CA HIS A 62 6.39 -13.38 -40.22
C HIS A 62 6.43 -13.92 -38.78
N PHE A 63 7.41 -13.52 -37.96
CA PHE A 63 7.44 -13.90 -36.54
C PHE A 63 6.21 -13.37 -35.79
N TRP A 64 5.76 -12.18 -36.18
CA TRP A 64 4.62 -11.52 -35.59
C TRP A 64 3.28 -12.12 -36.05
N GLU A 65 3.29 -12.86 -37.17
CA GLU A 65 2.12 -13.61 -37.64
C GLU A 65 1.71 -14.67 -36.62
N GLY A 66 0.46 -14.55 -36.15
CA GLY A 66 -0.10 -15.40 -35.10
C GLY A 66 0.61 -15.30 -33.75
N TYR A 67 1.52 -14.33 -33.53
CA TYR A 67 2.12 -14.11 -32.21
C TYR A 67 1.04 -13.79 -31.18
N TRP A 68 0.10 -12.92 -31.55
CA TRP A 68 -1.00 -12.52 -30.68
C TRP A 68 -1.91 -13.70 -30.31
N GLU A 69 -2.20 -14.58 -31.28
CA GLU A 69 -3.00 -15.79 -31.05
C GLU A 69 -2.27 -16.79 -30.14
N ARG A 70 -0.95 -16.99 -30.34
CA ARG A 70 -0.12 -17.81 -29.45
C ARG A 70 0.01 -17.22 -28.05
N LEU A 71 -0.02 -15.90 -27.92
CA LEU A 71 0.02 -15.19 -26.66
C LEU A 71 -1.30 -15.36 -25.90
N ILE A 72 -2.43 -15.05 -26.54
CA ILE A 72 -3.78 -15.24 -25.98
C ILE A 72 -3.95 -16.70 -25.57
N LYS A 73 -3.59 -17.65 -26.44
CA LYS A 73 -3.68 -19.07 -26.11
C LYS A 73 -2.87 -19.42 -24.86
N ARG A 74 -1.69 -18.85 -24.65
CA ARG A 74 -0.91 -19.08 -23.42
C ARG A 74 -1.58 -18.45 -22.20
N MET A 75 -2.12 -17.24 -22.34
CA MET A 75 -2.88 -16.58 -21.27
C MET A 75 -4.14 -17.36 -20.89
N ASP A 76 -4.81 -18.00 -21.86
CA ASP A 76 -5.99 -18.83 -21.61
C ASP A 76 -5.66 -20.17 -20.92
N HIS A 77 -4.41 -20.64 -21.04
CA HIS A 77 -3.93 -21.86 -20.36
C HIS A 77 -3.34 -21.57 -18.98
N GLU A 78 -3.21 -20.29 -18.60
CA GLU A 78 -2.92 -19.90 -17.24
C GLU A 78 -4.22 -20.13 -16.44
N PRO A 79 -4.23 -21.03 -15.45
CA PRO A 79 -5.44 -21.30 -14.70
C PRO A 79 -5.96 -19.97 -14.14
N PRO A 80 -7.26 -19.66 -14.29
CA PRO A 80 -7.82 -18.46 -13.67
C PRO A 80 -7.44 -18.48 -12.19
N PRO A 81 -7.13 -17.32 -11.58
CA PRO A 81 -6.81 -17.24 -10.16
C PRO A 81 -7.85 -18.05 -9.40
N SER A 82 -7.41 -19.08 -8.68
CA SER A 82 -8.29 -20.09 -8.09
C SER A 82 -9.47 -19.41 -7.40
N PRO A 83 -10.73 -19.75 -7.73
CA PRO A 83 -11.88 -19.01 -7.23
C PRO A 83 -11.84 -19.05 -5.71
N SER A 84 -11.92 -17.87 -5.09
CA SER A 84 -11.91 -17.77 -3.64
C SER A 84 -13.03 -18.64 -3.07
N LEU A 85 -12.83 -19.18 -1.86
CA LEU A 85 -13.82 -20.05 -1.20
C LEU A 85 -15.23 -19.41 -1.14
N TRP A 86 -15.30 -18.08 -1.18
CA TRP A 86 -16.54 -17.29 -1.24
C TRP A 86 -17.31 -17.45 -2.56
N GLU A 87 -16.63 -17.53 -3.70
CA GLU A 87 -17.29 -17.75 -5.00
C GLU A 87 -17.83 -19.18 -5.11
N ARG A 88 -17.10 -20.17 -4.58
CA ARG A 88 -17.63 -21.55 -4.46
C ARG A 88 -18.84 -21.60 -3.54
N LEU A 89 -18.83 -20.89 -2.41
CA LEU A 89 -19.96 -20.85 -1.49
C LEU A 89 -21.19 -20.16 -2.10
N LEU A 90 -21.00 -19.06 -2.84
CA LEU A 90 -22.06 -18.34 -3.54
C LEU A 90 -22.61 -19.14 -4.74
N SER A 91 -21.81 -19.99 -5.39
CA SER A 91 -22.25 -20.84 -6.50
C SER A 91 -23.21 -21.97 -6.08
N PHE A 92 -23.23 -22.33 -4.79
CA PHE A 92 -24.24 -23.26 -4.23
C PHE A 92 -25.56 -22.56 -3.90
N MET A 93 -25.68 -21.24 -4.10
CA MET A 93 -26.92 -20.51 -3.86
C MET A 93 -27.81 -20.63 -5.12
N PRO A 94 -28.97 -21.33 -5.05
CA PRO A 94 -29.80 -21.56 -6.22
C PRO A 94 -30.44 -20.25 -6.69
N ALA A 95 -29.95 -19.69 -7.80
CA ALA A 95 -30.46 -18.46 -8.41
C ALA A 95 -31.90 -18.60 -8.98
N LYS A 96 -32.52 -19.78 -8.89
CA LYS A 96 -33.87 -20.07 -9.39
C LYS A 96 -34.66 -20.86 -8.33
N GLY A 97 -35.05 -20.19 -7.26
CA GLY A 97 -36.02 -20.68 -6.28
C GLY A 97 -37.23 -19.75 -6.23
N THR A 98 -38.43 -20.30 -6.00
CA THR A 98 -39.67 -19.52 -5.89
C THR A 98 -39.53 -18.44 -4.80
N PRO A 99 -40.09 -17.22 -5.00
CA PRO A 99 -39.85 -16.07 -4.12
C PRO A 99 -40.30 -16.29 -2.67
N ILE A 100 -41.16 -17.29 -2.42
CA ILE A 100 -41.66 -17.64 -1.09
C ILE A 100 -40.62 -18.42 -0.28
N LEU A 101 -39.78 -19.25 -0.92
CA LEU A 101 -38.73 -20.01 -0.24
C LEU A 101 -37.50 -19.14 0.10
N GLN A 102 -37.23 -18.10 -0.70
CA GLN A 102 -36.11 -17.18 -0.46
C GLN A 102 -36.29 -16.35 0.82
N ILE A 103 -37.52 -15.99 1.17
CA ILE A 103 -37.83 -15.24 2.40
C ILE A 103 -37.67 -16.15 3.63
N ALA A 104 -38.09 -17.41 3.55
CA ALA A 104 -37.95 -18.37 4.64
C ALA A 104 -36.47 -18.75 4.90
N SER A 105 -35.66 -18.91 3.85
CA SER A 105 -34.22 -19.16 4.00
C SER A 105 -33.48 -17.94 4.55
N ALA A 106 -33.84 -16.73 4.11
CA ALA A 106 -33.24 -15.50 4.65
C ALA A 106 -33.57 -15.34 6.14
N ALA A 107 -34.79 -15.64 6.56
CA ALA A 107 -35.18 -15.64 7.96
C ALA A 107 -34.44 -16.73 8.77
N ALA A 108 -34.26 -17.93 8.23
CA ALA A 108 -33.53 -19.00 8.90
C ALA A 108 -32.02 -18.68 9.06
N VAL A 109 -31.39 -18.08 8.04
CA VAL A 109 -30.00 -17.62 8.10
C VAL A 109 -29.85 -16.44 9.06
N LEU A 110 -30.82 -15.51 9.08
CA LEU A 110 -30.85 -14.44 10.07
C LEU A 110 -31.00 -14.98 11.48
N VAL A 111 -31.92 -15.92 11.73
CA VAL A 111 -32.10 -16.53 13.05
C VAL A 111 -30.86 -17.32 13.46
N LEU A 112 -30.25 -18.07 12.54
CA LEU A 112 -29.03 -18.83 12.82
C LEU A 112 -27.83 -17.90 13.06
N GLY A 113 -27.68 -16.84 12.27
CA GLY A 113 -26.67 -15.81 12.46
C GLY A 113 -26.87 -15.01 13.75
N ILE A 114 -28.11 -14.69 14.11
CA ILE A 114 -28.48 -14.09 15.39
C ILE A 114 -28.21 -15.07 16.53
N PHE A 115 -28.49 -16.35 16.37
CA PHE A 115 -28.28 -17.37 17.40
C PHE A 115 -26.78 -17.59 17.64
N ILE A 116 -25.99 -17.79 16.58
CA ILE A 116 -24.52 -17.91 16.65
C ILE A 116 -23.92 -16.62 17.19
N GLY A 117 -24.35 -15.46 16.68
CA GLY A 117 -23.93 -14.16 17.20
C GLY A 117 -24.25 -14.01 18.68
N ARG A 118 -25.44 -14.42 19.11
CA ARG A 118 -25.85 -14.33 20.51
C ARG A 118 -25.05 -15.27 21.41
N THR A 119 -24.80 -16.52 21.01
CA THR A 119 -24.05 -17.47 21.86
C THR A 119 -22.55 -17.23 21.90
N PHE A 120 -21.96 -16.64 20.86
CA PHE A 120 -20.52 -16.37 20.79
C PHE A 120 -20.14 -14.93 21.19
N PHE A 121 -21.06 -13.96 21.11
CA PHE A 121 -20.83 -12.56 21.54
C PHE A 121 -21.59 -12.18 22.83
N GLN A 122 -22.03 -13.16 23.62
CA GLN A 122 -22.82 -12.91 24.84
C GLN A 122 -22.05 -12.27 26.01
N ASP A 123 -20.77 -11.93 25.83
CA ASP A 123 -19.97 -11.17 26.80
C ASP A 123 -19.92 -9.65 26.50
N SER A 124 -20.85 -9.12 25.71
CA SER A 124 -21.07 -7.66 25.67
C SER A 124 -22.03 -7.22 26.78
N PRO A 125 -21.61 -6.29 27.66
CA PRO A 125 -22.49 -5.75 28.69
C PRO A 125 -23.67 -5.04 28.02
N GLN A 126 -24.86 -5.23 28.57
CA GLN A 126 -26.08 -4.57 28.11
C GLN A 126 -25.87 -3.05 28.09
N VAL A 127 -25.82 -2.49 26.89
CA VAL A 127 -25.97 -1.05 26.69
C VAL A 127 -27.42 -0.73 27.02
N THR A 128 -27.63 -0.29 28.25
CA THR A 128 -28.81 0.49 28.62
C THR A 128 -28.83 1.69 27.67
N ALA A 129 -29.99 1.95 27.05
CA ALA A 129 -30.21 3.17 26.30
C ALA A 129 -30.11 4.36 27.27
N THR A 130 -28.88 4.81 27.50
CA THR A 130 -28.54 6.04 28.19
C THR A 130 -28.31 7.08 27.11
N ASP A 131 -28.90 8.24 27.33
CA ASP A 131 -28.79 9.46 26.54
C ASP A 131 -27.41 9.66 25.92
N ALA A 132 -27.38 10.24 24.72
CA ALA A 132 -26.20 10.67 23.99
C ALA A 132 -25.23 11.44 24.90
N THR A 133 -24.35 10.67 25.53
CA THR A 133 -23.22 11.16 26.30
C THR A 133 -22.12 11.40 25.28
N PRO A 134 -21.44 12.56 25.28
CA PRO A 134 -20.31 12.79 24.41
C PRO A 134 -19.30 11.64 24.55
N PRO A 135 -18.58 11.27 23.46
CA PRO A 135 -17.64 10.16 23.50
C PRO A 135 -16.69 10.37 24.68
N ASP A 136 -16.54 9.32 25.50
CA ASP A 136 -15.71 9.38 26.70
C ASP A 136 -14.30 9.80 26.27
N ALA A 137 -13.77 10.87 26.89
CA ALA A 137 -12.48 11.45 26.50
C ALA A 137 -11.36 10.41 26.58
N ALA A 138 -11.49 9.42 27.46
CA ALA A 138 -10.58 8.29 27.59
C ALA A 138 -10.59 7.36 26.37
N GLU A 139 -11.77 7.07 25.80
CA GLU A 139 -11.93 6.19 24.63
C GLU A 139 -11.36 6.87 23.36
N VAL A 140 -11.64 8.16 23.18
CA VAL A 140 -11.08 8.96 22.08
C VAL A 140 -9.55 9.01 22.14
N GLN A 141 -8.99 9.22 23.33
CA GLN A 141 -7.54 9.22 23.55
C GLN A 141 -6.91 7.84 23.27
N GLN A 142 -7.59 6.76 23.66
CA GLN A 142 -7.12 5.40 23.45
C GLN A 142 -7.14 5.02 21.96
N VAL A 143 -8.19 5.39 21.23
CA VAL A 143 -8.28 5.19 19.77
C VAL A 143 -7.19 6.00 19.06
N ALA A 144 -6.94 7.24 19.48
CA ALA A 144 -5.85 8.05 18.94
C ALA A 144 -4.48 7.39 19.16
N ALA A 145 -4.15 6.98 20.38
CA ALA A 145 -2.88 6.33 20.69
C ALA A 145 -2.68 5.01 19.90
N ARG A 146 -3.73 4.19 19.78
CA ARG A 146 -3.69 2.96 18.98
C ARG A 146 -3.51 3.25 17.49
N SER A 147 -4.14 4.31 16.97
CA SER A 147 -3.98 4.72 15.57
C SER A 147 -2.56 5.15 15.26
N GLU A 148 -1.92 5.93 16.14
CA GLU A 148 -0.54 6.38 15.96
C GLU A 148 0.44 5.20 15.98
N GLN A 149 0.31 4.31 16.97
CA GLN A 149 1.17 3.13 17.07
C GLN A 149 1.04 2.20 15.85
N LEU A 150 -0.18 2.02 15.32
CA LEU A 150 -0.42 1.23 14.11
C LEU A 150 0.28 1.86 12.91
N LEU A 151 0.06 3.16 12.69
CA LEU A 151 0.64 3.90 11.56
C LEU A 151 2.18 3.89 11.60
N GLU A 152 2.77 4.07 12.77
CA GLU A 152 4.23 4.04 12.95
C GLU A 152 4.82 2.66 12.61
N ARG A 153 4.23 1.57 13.13
CA ARG A 153 4.69 0.20 12.83
C ARG A 153 4.51 -0.15 11.37
N SER A 154 3.40 0.26 10.76
CA SER A 154 3.15 0.09 9.33
C SER A 154 4.16 0.86 8.48
N LYS A 155 4.50 2.09 8.85
CA LYS A 155 5.53 2.88 8.17
C LYS A 155 6.90 2.21 8.20
N ILE A 156 7.33 1.68 9.34
CA ILE A 156 8.59 0.95 9.47
C ILE A 156 8.63 -0.26 8.53
N LEU A 157 7.55 -1.06 8.50
CA LEU A 157 7.44 -2.22 7.60
C LEU A 157 7.51 -1.80 6.12
N LEU A 158 6.76 -0.75 5.73
CA LEU A 158 6.71 -0.27 4.36
C LEU A 158 8.07 0.29 3.89
N ILE A 159 8.78 1.01 4.76
CA ILE A 159 10.15 1.48 4.47
C ILE A 159 11.09 0.29 4.27
N GLY A 160 10.98 -0.74 5.11
CA GLY A 160 11.73 -1.98 4.95
C GLY A 160 11.52 -2.57 3.56
N ILE A 161 10.27 -2.75 3.13
CA ILE A 161 9.92 -3.34 1.83
C ILE A 161 10.40 -2.52 0.63
N VAL A 162 10.34 -1.19 0.71
CA VAL A 162 10.77 -0.31 -0.39
C VAL A 162 12.29 -0.25 -0.51
N ASN A 163 13.00 -0.26 0.62
CA ASN A 163 14.46 -0.14 0.63
C ASN A 163 15.20 -1.48 0.53
N GLU A 164 14.57 -2.58 0.97
CA GLU A 164 15.18 -3.91 1.00
C GLU A 164 14.94 -4.62 -0.35
N ASP A 165 15.99 -5.24 -0.89
CA ASP A 165 15.87 -6.04 -2.10
C ASP A 165 15.31 -7.42 -1.73
N LEU A 166 13.98 -7.49 -1.74
CA LEU A 166 13.23 -8.71 -1.45
C LEU A 166 13.60 -9.88 -2.39
N SER A 167 14.21 -9.62 -3.54
CA SER A 167 14.74 -10.67 -4.42
C SER A 167 15.97 -11.39 -3.87
N ALA A 168 16.71 -10.72 -2.98
CA ALA A 168 17.88 -11.25 -2.29
C ALA A 168 17.59 -11.58 -0.81
N ALA A 169 16.37 -11.32 -0.33
CA ALA A 169 15.97 -11.59 1.05
C ALA A 169 15.89 -13.09 1.32
N SER A 170 16.31 -13.51 2.52
CA SER A 170 16.20 -14.92 2.88
C SER A 170 14.74 -15.33 3.07
N ALA A 171 14.44 -16.62 2.90
CA ALA A 171 13.11 -17.16 3.17
C ALA A 171 12.64 -16.91 4.62
N GLN A 172 13.57 -16.68 5.55
CA GLN A 172 13.26 -16.35 6.94
C GLN A 172 12.85 -14.88 7.10
N ASP A 173 13.51 -13.97 6.40
CA ASP A 173 13.19 -12.54 6.42
C ASP A 173 11.80 -12.30 5.81
N LEU A 174 11.48 -12.97 4.69
CA LEU A 174 10.16 -12.87 4.08
C LEU A 174 9.06 -13.39 5.02
N LYS A 175 9.28 -14.53 5.69
CA LYS A 175 8.32 -15.04 6.70
C LYS A 175 8.11 -14.07 7.85
N HIS A 176 9.17 -13.40 8.31
CA HIS A 176 9.06 -12.38 9.34
C HIS A 176 8.21 -11.19 8.89
N GLN A 177 8.41 -10.73 7.66
CA GLN A 177 7.62 -9.64 7.08
C GLN A 177 6.15 -10.03 6.86
N GLN A 178 5.87 -11.25 6.38
CA GLN A 178 4.50 -11.79 6.26
C GLN A 178 3.80 -11.88 7.62
N GLN A 179 4.51 -12.34 8.65
CA GLN A 179 3.94 -12.44 9.99
C GLN A 179 3.62 -11.06 10.54
N THR A 180 4.53 -10.10 10.37
CA THR A 180 4.34 -8.71 10.77
C THR A 180 3.15 -8.08 10.05
N SER A 181 3.02 -8.29 8.73
CA SER A 181 1.92 -7.74 7.95
C SER A 181 0.57 -8.33 8.37
N ARG A 182 0.51 -9.64 8.69
CA ARG A 182 -0.71 -10.28 9.23
C ARG A 182 -1.15 -9.68 10.56
N THR A 183 -0.21 -9.46 11.47
CA THR A 183 -0.49 -8.81 12.76
C THR A 183 -0.99 -7.37 12.57
N LEU A 184 -0.35 -6.59 11.71
CA LEU A 184 -0.79 -5.22 11.42
C LEU A 184 -2.17 -5.19 10.73
N LEU A 185 -2.46 -6.18 9.88
CA LEU A 185 -3.77 -6.30 9.22
C LEU A 185 -4.89 -6.56 10.24
N THR A 186 -4.64 -7.41 11.24
CA THR A 186 -5.61 -7.63 12.33
C THR A 186 -5.83 -6.36 13.16
N GLU A 187 -4.75 -5.67 13.53
CA GLU A 187 -4.84 -4.42 14.30
C GLU A 187 -5.57 -3.31 13.52
N ALA A 188 -5.34 -3.20 12.21
CA ALA A 188 -6.02 -2.24 11.35
C ALA A 188 -7.54 -2.49 11.26
N ARG A 189 -7.96 -3.76 11.15
CA ARG A 189 -9.38 -4.14 11.10
C ARG A 189 -10.09 -3.89 12.42
N ASP A 190 -9.43 -4.20 13.53
CA ASP A 190 -9.98 -3.95 14.87
C ASP A 190 -10.16 -2.44 15.11
N LEU A 191 -9.12 -1.65 14.81
CA LEU A 191 -9.18 -0.20 14.93
C LEU A 191 -10.27 0.41 14.03
N ARG A 192 -10.39 -0.08 12.79
CA ARG A 192 -11.44 0.32 11.87
C ARG A 192 -12.83 0.04 12.42
N ALA A 193 -13.06 -1.13 13.02
CA ALA A 193 -14.35 -1.49 13.61
C ALA A 193 -14.76 -0.48 14.69
N THR A 194 -13.82 -0.03 15.53
CA THR A 194 -14.05 1.04 16.52
C THR A 194 -14.31 2.40 15.86
N LEU A 195 -13.64 2.70 14.75
CA LEU A 195 -13.79 3.97 14.02
C LEU A 195 -15.05 4.07 13.16
N GLN A 196 -15.83 3.00 12.94
CA GLN A 196 -17.08 3.06 12.16
C GLN A 196 -18.11 4.05 12.74
N GLN A 197 -18.03 4.30 14.04
CA GLN A 197 -18.89 5.26 14.76
C GLN A 197 -18.26 6.67 14.84
N SER A 198 -17.01 6.81 14.42
CA SER A 198 -16.26 8.06 14.46
C SER A 198 -16.37 8.84 13.15
N PRO A 199 -16.33 10.18 13.18
CA PRO A 199 -16.43 11.03 11.98
C PRO A 199 -15.16 11.04 11.10
N ASP A 200 -14.10 10.34 11.51
CA ASP A 200 -12.75 10.50 10.97
C ASP A 200 -12.52 9.71 9.66
N ARG A 201 -13.21 10.15 8.60
CA ARG A 201 -13.24 9.45 7.30
C ARG A 201 -11.87 9.31 6.63
N ARG A 202 -10.94 10.24 6.91
CA ARG A 202 -9.58 10.23 6.34
C ARG A 202 -8.77 9.05 6.87
N LEU A 203 -8.81 8.84 8.18
CA LEU A 203 -8.15 7.71 8.82
C LEU A 203 -8.74 6.39 8.31
N VAL A 204 -10.07 6.28 8.22
CA VAL A 204 -10.72 5.07 7.68
C VAL A 204 -10.26 4.78 6.25
N GLN A 205 -10.17 5.80 5.38
CA GLN A 205 -9.69 5.63 4.00
C GLN A 205 -8.20 5.25 3.95
N LEU A 206 -7.38 5.76 4.87
CA LEU A 206 -5.98 5.37 4.98
C LEU A 206 -5.84 3.91 5.43
N LEU A 207 -6.65 3.49 6.41
CA LEU A 207 -6.70 2.09 6.87
C LEU A 207 -7.16 1.16 5.74
N ASP A 208 -8.15 1.55 4.93
CA ASP A 208 -8.58 0.79 3.74
C ASP A 208 -7.40 0.50 2.78
N GLN A 209 -6.63 1.54 2.44
CA GLN A 209 -5.50 1.40 1.53
C GLN A 209 -4.37 0.58 2.15
N LEU A 210 -4.15 0.75 3.45
CA LEU A 210 -3.15 0.01 4.21
C LEU A 210 -3.51 -1.48 4.31
N GLU A 211 -4.77 -1.83 4.55
CA GLU A 211 -5.26 -3.21 4.61
C GLU A 211 -4.96 -3.97 3.31
N VAL A 212 -5.19 -3.34 2.15
CA VAL A 212 -4.91 -3.95 0.83
C VAL A 212 -3.44 -4.28 0.69
N VAL A 213 -2.57 -3.32 1.01
CA VAL A 213 -1.12 -3.51 0.87
C VAL A 213 -0.58 -4.53 1.88
N LEU A 214 -1.01 -4.47 3.14
CA LEU A 214 -0.63 -5.46 4.16
C LEU A 214 -1.07 -6.87 3.78
N LEU A 215 -2.25 -7.03 3.17
CA LEU A 215 -2.74 -8.31 2.67
C LEU A 215 -1.89 -8.84 1.50
N GLN A 216 -1.47 -7.97 0.58
CA GLN A 216 -0.57 -8.37 -0.50
C GLN A 216 0.78 -8.84 0.05
N ILE A 217 1.35 -8.12 1.03
CA ILE A 217 2.60 -8.51 1.70
C ILE A 217 2.44 -9.85 2.43
N ALA A 218 1.30 -10.08 3.10
CA ALA A 218 1.02 -11.32 3.82
C ALA A 218 0.92 -12.58 2.92
N ASN A 219 0.75 -12.38 1.62
CA ASN A 219 0.58 -13.42 0.60
C ASN A 219 1.77 -13.52 -0.37
N LEU A 220 2.87 -12.79 -0.17
CA LEU A 220 4.08 -12.93 -1.00
C LEU A 220 4.66 -14.35 -0.88
N GLU A 221 4.99 -15.02 -1.97
CA GLU A 221 5.62 -16.35 -1.91
C GLU A 221 7.14 -16.28 -2.14
N ALA A 222 7.90 -17.06 -1.35
CA ALA A 222 9.36 -16.94 -1.25
C ALA A 222 10.17 -17.41 -2.45
N GLU A 223 9.60 -18.29 -3.29
CA GLU A 223 10.42 -19.04 -4.25
C GLU A 223 10.31 -18.56 -5.70
N HIS A 224 9.27 -17.81 -6.12
CA HIS A 224 9.07 -17.53 -7.55
C HIS A 224 8.41 -16.19 -7.92
N ASP A 225 8.29 -15.23 -7.00
CA ASP A 225 7.36 -14.10 -7.22
C ASP A 225 7.99 -12.71 -7.23
N LEU A 226 9.07 -12.55 -8.02
CA LEU A 226 9.65 -11.24 -8.35
C LEU A 226 8.59 -10.26 -8.88
N ALA A 227 7.61 -10.78 -9.62
CA ALA A 227 6.49 -9.99 -10.15
C ALA A 227 5.59 -9.46 -9.04
N SER A 228 5.18 -10.27 -8.07
CA SER A 228 4.37 -9.79 -6.94
C SER A 228 5.14 -8.89 -5.99
N ILE A 229 6.43 -9.11 -5.79
CA ILE A 229 7.28 -8.19 -5.02
C ILE A 229 7.27 -6.80 -5.68
N GLU A 230 7.46 -6.75 -7.00
CA GLU A 230 7.46 -5.50 -7.76
C GLU A 230 6.06 -4.87 -7.80
N LEU A 231 4.99 -5.65 -7.86
CA LEU A 231 3.60 -5.16 -7.76
C LEU A 231 3.32 -4.54 -6.39
N VAL A 232 3.80 -5.16 -5.30
CA VAL A 232 3.67 -4.61 -3.94
C VAL A 232 4.44 -3.30 -3.82
N ARG A 233 5.70 -3.25 -4.28
CA ARG A 233 6.52 -2.03 -4.26
C ARG A 233 5.86 -0.91 -5.06
N ASN A 234 5.36 -1.21 -6.25
CA ASN A 234 4.65 -0.25 -7.08
C ASN A 234 3.31 0.17 -6.47
N GLY A 235 2.59 -0.73 -5.80
CA GLY A 235 1.37 -0.41 -5.05
C GLY A 235 1.63 0.59 -3.92
N ILE A 236 2.67 0.35 -3.12
CA ILE A 236 3.10 1.24 -2.03
C ILE A 236 3.46 2.64 -2.55
N ASN A 237 4.24 2.70 -3.62
CA ASN A 237 4.68 3.96 -4.24
C ASN A 237 3.54 4.72 -4.92
N ARG A 238 2.71 4.03 -5.71
CA ARG A 238 1.61 4.62 -6.47
C ARG A 238 0.54 5.21 -5.56
N GLU A 239 0.22 4.51 -4.47
CA GLU A 239 -0.74 5.01 -3.48
C GLU A 239 -0.14 6.11 -2.60
N GLY A 240 1.18 6.36 -2.67
CA GLY A 240 1.86 7.35 -1.84
C GLY A 240 1.63 7.12 -0.34
N LEU A 241 1.55 5.85 0.08
CA LEU A 241 1.13 5.47 1.44
C LEU A 241 2.01 6.10 2.52
N LEU A 242 3.34 6.10 2.32
CA LEU A 242 4.27 6.72 3.25
C LEU A 242 4.02 8.21 3.43
N LEU A 243 3.67 8.94 2.36
CA LEU A 243 3.33 10.36 2.43
C LEU A 243 2.01 10.57 3.17
N LYS A 244 0.98 9.78 2.85
CA LYS A 244 -0.34 9.86 3.50
C LYS A 244 -0.25 9.57 5.00
N ILE A 245 0.55 8.57 5.39
CA ILE A 245 0.83 8.26 6.80
C ILE A 245 1.50 9.45 7.50
N ASN A 246 2.57 10.02 6.92
CA ASN A 246 3.25 11.19 7.50
C ASN A 246 2.30 12.41 7.62
N LEU A 247 1.42 12.63 6.64
CA LEU A 247 0.45 13.72 6.67
C LEU A 247 -0.59 13.52 7.79
N GLU A 248 -1.06 12.29 7.99
CA GLU A 248 -2.00 11.96 9.07
C GLU A 248 -1.35 12.08 10.46
N GLU A 249 -0.10 11.63 10.61
CA GLU A 249 0.70 11.82 11.83
C GLU A 249 0.85 13.31 12.16
N LEU A 250 1.19 14.15 11.16
CA LEU A 250 1.31 15.60 11.33
C LEU A 250 -0.03 16.26 11.69
N ALA A 251 -1.11 15.84 11.06
CA ALA A 251 -2.46 16.35 11.35
C ALA A 251 -2.86 16.04 12.80
N ARG A 252 -2.55 14.84 13.31
CA ARG A 252 -2.85 14.43 14.69
C ARG A 252 -1.99 15.15 15.72
N GLN A 253 -0.69 15.33 15.44
CA GLN A 253 0.18 16.13 16.30
C GLN A 253 -0.32 17.58 16.45
N SER A 254 -0.92 18.16 15.40
CA SER A 254 -1.50 19.50 15.46
C SER A 254 -2.85 19.58 16.22
N GLN A 255 -3.54 18.45 16.37
CA GLN A 255 -4.83 18.34 17.07
C GLN A 255 -4.69 17.85 18.52
N ALA A 256 -3.51 17.36 18.91
CA ALA A 256 -3.22 16.98 20.29
C ALA A 256 -3.35 18.21 21.21
N PRO A 257 -4.12 18.12 22.31
CA PRO A 257 -4.21 19.21 23.27
C PRO A 257 -2.81 19.56 23.80
N PRO A 258 -2.49 20.86 23.99
CA PRO A 258 -1.17 21.29 24.43
C PRO A 258 -0.84 20.57 25.74
N ALA A 259 0.33 19.91 25.78
CA ALA A 259 0.82 19.25 26.97
C ALA A 259 0.74 20.20 28.17
N PRO A 260 0.27 19.73 29.35
CA PRO A 260 0.22 20.57 30.53
C PRO A 260 1.61 21.11 30.80
N ARG A 261 1.76 22.44 30.72
CA ARG A 261 2.99 23.14 31.06
C ARG A 261 3.25 22.91 32.54
N ASP A 262 4.17 21.99 32.82
CA ASP A 262 4.62 21.69 34.17
C ASP A 262 5.38 22.91 34.74
N HIS A 263 4.62 23.85 35.29
CA HIS A 263 5.12 24.99 36.05
C HIS A 263 5.36 24.56 37.51
N GLN A 264 6.28 23.64 37.75
CA GLN A 264 6.88 23.35 39.07
C GLN A 264 8.20 22.61 38.80
N LYS A 265 9.36 22.92 39.39
CA LYS A 265 9.69 23.64 40.61
C LYS A 265 11.20 23.95 40.53
N LYS A 266 11.58 25.22 40.41
CA LYS A 266 12.97 25.65 40.58
C LYS A 266 13.14 26.07 42.04
N MET A 267 13.30 25.08 42.91
CA MET A 267 13.77 25.29 44.29
C MET A 267 14.47 24.02 44.74
N LEU A 268 15.79 23.99 44.55
CA LEU A 268 16.83 23.69 45.55
C LEU A 268 18.19 23.94 44.90
#